data_AF-A0AAV1QG27-F1
#
_entry.id   AF-A0AAV1QG27-F1
#
_cell.length_a   1.000
_cell.length_b   1.000
_cell.length_c   1.000
_cell.angle_alpha   90.00
_cell.angle_beta   90.00
_cell.angle_gamma   90.00
#
_symmetry.space_group_name_H-M   'P 1'
#
loop_
_entity.id
_entity.type
_entity.pdbx_description
1 polymer ?
#
loop_
_entity_poly.entity_id
_entity_poly.type
_entity_poly.pdbx_seq_one_letter_code
_entity_poly.pdbx_strand_id
1 'polypeptide(L)'
;MPPKSKSKKVLKGKSSAVVDGLSTDEMSKDQLEEHIVRLREELDREREERSYFQLERDKVQAFWEICKRNLEETQAELRNRRREREEAEERHRVEITVYKQKLKHVLSEQHDAVSELKIDGVSSTALIQNQHAESELRLRGEAHDLQGDVREKELHNQDCIKELKLKHQVELMELTNDYDKRVREIEVRYHRKMQSMTEAENKKRRAEVMEIEDRMRERIVTMTEDHDRTHRSAEEYYSCVQSRLLAEQKELKEELGEVKKQQARADNDLSAAQQENKRLHESLQEAEQQLPKLHKQLEDHEEAKTERAVSRVRVKRLETEIRDLSVQHELLLKAFMTVERERDELLQRQTQLILDVQQKSGLKELLLEKKLSALTETLETTEAQLCGAVAAAGVDQTAADAAVKLEEILESKKVAVSDLQDDLDRESQEYEEQLRKAKLRMKNIGVPTYQPPLRPIRYMLTKKNHRKQEEEISVVQKRKKSTQS
;
A
#
# COMPACT_ATOMS: atom_id res chain seq x y z
N MET A 1 -164.00 -84.84 111.06
CA MET A 1 -165.05 -84.86 112.11
C MET A 1 -166.06 -85.97 111.80
N PRO A 2 -166.68 -86.62 112.80
CA PRO A 2 -167.91 -87.43 112.67
C PRO A 2 -169.18 -86.60 112.96
N PRO A 3 -170.42 -87.05 112.62
CA PRO A 3 -171.31 -87.79 113.55
C PRO A 3 -172.06 -89.01 112.91
N LYS A 4 -172.38 -90.14 113.60
CA LYS A 4 -173.54 -90.51 114.49
C LYS A 4 -174.95 -90.44 113.82
N SER A 5 -175.97 -91.31 114.00
CA SER A 5 -176.24 -92.66 114.65
C SER A 5 -177.65 -93.20 114.16
N LYS A 6 -178.50 -94.14 114.67
CA LYS A 6 -178.69 -94.92 115.95
C LYS A 6 -179.84 -96.00 115.87
N SER A 7 -179.70 -97.22 116.46
CA SER A 7 -180.79 -98.17 116.94
C SER A 7 -181.74 -98.88 115.90
N LYS A 8 -182.63 -99.88 116.18
CA LYS A 8 -183.22 -100.52 117.42
C LYS A 8 -183.66 -102.04 117.24
N LYS A 9 -184.68 -102.56 117.97
CA LYS A 9 -185.02 -103.99 118.34
C LYS A 9 -186.54 -104.20 118.71
N VAL A 10 -187.22 -105.37 118.88
CA VAL A 10 -187.10 -106.83 118.51
C VAL A 10 -188.29 -107.72 119.10
N LEU A 11 -188.49 -109.01 118.69
CA LEU A 11 -189.36 -110.12 119.25
C LEU A 11 -190.91 -110.09 119.03
N LYS A 12 -191.77 -111.13 119.29
CA LYS A 12 -191.78 -112.63 119.06
C LYS A 12 -193.07 -113.35 119.62
N GLY A 13 -193.74 -114.21 118.83
CA GLY A 13 -194.66 -115.32 119.28
C GLY A 13 -196.08 -114.94 119.75
N LYS A 14 -197.04 -115.86 120.01
CA LYS A 14 -197.17 -117.34 119.83
C LYS A 14 -198.68 -117.75 119.88
N SER A 15 -199.07 -118.98 119.50
CA SER A 15 -200.46 -119.49 119.44
C SER A 15 -200.68 -120.83 120.20
N SER A 16 -201.95 -121.18 120.49
CA SER A 16 -202.54 -122.54 120.36
C SER A 16 -204.06 -122.53 120.62
N ALA A 17 -204.78 -123.52 120.08
CA ALA A 17 -206.14 -123.91 120.47
C ALA A 17 -206.16 -125.37 120.97
N VAL A 18 -207.31 -125.86 121.45
CA VAL A 18 -207.60 -127.28 121.78
C VAL A 18 -209.06 -127.57 121.41
N VAL A 19 -209.32 -128.73 120.80
CA VAL A 19 -210.64 -129.20 120.32
C VAL A 19 -210.71 -130.73 120.50
N ASP A 20 -211.92 -131.24 120.78
CA ASP A 20 -212.36 -132.64 120.89
C ASP A 20 -211.68 -133.57 121.92
N GLY A 21 -212.39 -134.58 122.46
CA GLY A 21 -213.84 -134.80 122.34
C GLY A 21 -214.32 -136.16 122.89
N LEU A 22 -215.63 -136.21 123.21
CA LEU A 22 -216.45 -137.40 123.55
C LEU A 22 -216.11 -138.17 124.85
N SER A 23 -217.14 -138.61 125.57
CA SER A 23 -217.00 -139.49 126.75
C SER A 23 -216.93 -140.96 126.32
N THR A 24 -216.18 -141.77 127.06
CA THR A 24 -215.85 -143.16 126.69
C THR A 24 -216.85 -144.21 127.20
N ASP A 25 -217.93 -143.80 127.87
CA ASP A 25 -218.85 -144.70 128.59
C ASP A 25 -219.81 -145.54 127.70
N GLU A 26 -219.85 -145.34 126.38
CA GLU A 26 -220.82 -146.00 125.48
C GLU A 26 -220.17 -146.93 124.41
N MET A 27 -218.87 -147.21 124.49
CA MET A 27 -218.12 -147.98 123.48
C MET A 27 -217.92 -149.45 123.87
N SER A 28 -218.12 -150.38 122.93
CA SER A 28 -217.98 -151.82 123.19
C SER A 28 -216.54 -152.34 123.11
N LYS A 29 -216.26 -153.47 123.77
CA LYS A 29 -214.90 -154.01 123.94
C LYS A 29 -214.13 -154.20 122.62
N ASP A 30 -214.78 -154.73 121.59
CA ASP A 30 -214.11 -155.05 120.34
C ASP A 30 -213.77 -153.77 119.54
N GLN A 31 -214.59 -152.72 119.68
CA GLN A 31 -214.30 -151.40 119.12
C GLN A 31 -213.10 -150.73 119.82
N LEU A 32 -212.93 -150.95 121.13
CA LEU A 32 -211.77 -150.47 121.88
C LEU A 32 -210.49 -151.20 121.47
N GLU A 33 -210.56 -152.51 121.17
CA GLU A 33 -209.40 -153.28 120.70
C GLU A 33 -208.94 -152.86 119.29
N GLU A 34 -209.86 -152.61 118.35
CA GLU A 34 -209.49 -151.98 117.07
C GLU A 34 -208.89 -150.58 117.26
N HIS A 35 -209.44 -149.77 118.17
CA HIS A 35 -208.94 -148.42 118.43
C HIS A 35 -207.53 -148.42 119.03
N ILE A 36 -207.19 -149.44 119.82
CA ILE A 36 -205.82 -149.68 120.33
C ILE A 36 -204.86 -150.07 119.19
N VAL A 37 -205.31 -150.82 118.18
CA VAL A 37 -204.48 -151.16 117.01
C VAL A 37 -204.23 -149.91 116.15
N ARG A 38 -205.27 -149.13 115.83
CA ARG A 38 -205.15 -147.87 115.07
C ARG A 38 -204.16 -146.89 115.75
N LEU A 39 -204.33 -146.64 117.04
CA LEU A 39 -203.42 -145.79 117.83
C LEU A 39 -201.97 -146.30 117.87
N ARG A 40 -201.73 -147.62 117.75
CA ARG A 40 -200.37 -148.17 117.66
C ARG A 40 -199.76 -147.95 116.29
N GLU A 41 -200.50 -148.18 115.21
CA GLU A 41 -200.00 -147.89 113.87
C GLU A 41 -199.77 -146.38 113.66
N GLU A 42 -200.63 -145.53 114.21
CA GLU A 42 -200.46 -144.07 114.20
C GLU A 42 -199.21 -143.65 114.98
N LEU A 43 -198.99 -144.23 116.18
CA LEU A 43 -197.79 -143.99 116.97
C LEU A 43 -196.51 -144.45 116.26
N ASP A 44 -196.54 -145.59 115.56
CA ASP A 44 -195.39 -146.10 114.80
C ASP A 44 -195.15 -145.31 113.50
N ARG A 45 -196.20 -144.84 112.82
CA ARG A 45 -196.07 -143.87 111.71
C ARG A 45 -195.46 -142.56 112.20
N GLU A 46 -195.92 -141.98 113.32
CA GLU A 46 -195.30 -140.78 113.88
C GLU A 46 -193.84 -141.01 114.29
N ARG A 47 -193.47 -142.22 114.74
CA ARG A 47 -192.06 -142.58 115.04
C ARG A 47 -191.22 -142.66 113.76
N GLU A 48 -191.72 -143.26 112.69
CA GLU A 48 -191.06 -143.32 111.39
C GLU A 48 -190.90 -141.93 110.77
N GLU A 49 -191.97 -141.12 110.74
CA GLU A 49 -191.92 -139.74 110.28
C GLU A 49 -190.95 -138.89 111.12
N ARG A 50 -190.99 -139.00 112.45
CA ARG A 50 -190.06 -138.29 113.33
C ARG A 50 -188.60 -138.71 113.09
N SER A 51 -188.36 -140.00 112.82
CA SER A 51 -187.04 -140.52 112.46
C SER A 51 -186.58 -139.95 111.12
N TYR A 52 -187.46 -139.95 110.11
CA TYR A 52 -187.20 -139.35 108.79
C TYR A 52 -186.92 -137.84 108.87
N PHE A 53 -187.78 -137.07 109.54
CA PHE A 53 -187.58 -135.63 109.75
C PHE A 53 -186.39 -135.29 110.64
N GLN A 54 -185.88 -136.24 111.43
CA GLN A 54 -184.62 -136.07 112.15
C GLN A 54 -183.42 -136.36 111.23
N LEU A 55 -183.46 -137.44 110.44
CA LEU A 55 -182.45 -137.72 109.42
C LEU A 55 -182.34 -136.62 108.35
N GLU A 56 -183.46 -136.08 107.86
CA GLU A 56 -183.45 -134.95 106.91
C GLU A 56 -182.94 -133.66 107.56
N ARG A 57 -183.25 -133.40 108.83
CA ARG A 57 -182.67 -132.28 109.58
C ARG A 57 -181.16 -132.41 109.73
N ASP A 58 -180.69 -133.60 110.10
CA ASP A 58 -179.28 -133.88 110.33
C ASP A 58 -178.50 -133.86 109.00
N LYS A 59 -179.09 -134.33 107.89
CA LYS A 59 -178.58 -134.12 106.52
C LYS A 59 -178.49 -132.63 106.17
N VAL A 60 -179.58 -131.88 106.34
CA VAL A 60 -179.63 -130.44 106.02
C VAL A 60 -178.64 -129.65 106.87
N GLN A 61 -178.46 -130.01 108.14
CA GLN A 61 -177.47 -129.39 109.01
C GLN A 61 -176.05 -129.78 108.60
N ALA A 62 -175.75 -131.04 108.29
CA ALA A 62 -174.46 -131.46 107.76
C ALA A 62 -174.12 -130.74 106.42
N PHE A 63 -175.09 -130.62 105.51
CA PHE A 63 -174.94 -129.83 104.28
C PHE A 63 -174.71 -128.34 104.59
N TRP A 64 -175.41 -127.76 105.57
CA TRP A 64 -175.20 -126.37 105.98
C TRP A 64 -173.81 -126.15 106.59
N GLU A 65 -173.33 -127.07 107.44
CA GLU A 65 -172.00 -127.01 108.04
C GLU A 65 -170.89 -127.19 106.99
N ILE A 66 -171.06 -128.12 106.05
CA ILE A 66 -170.15 -128.31 104.90
C ILE A 66 -170.15 -127.06 104.00
N CYS A 67 -171.31 -126.55 103.60
CA CYS A 67 -171.40 -125.36 102.76
C CYS A 67 -170.85 -124.11 103.46
N LYS A 68 -171.05 -123.98 104.78
CA LYS A 68 -170.46 -122.92 105.59
C LYS A 68 -168.94 -123.03 105.63
N ARG A 69 -168.39 -124.22 105.92
CA ARG A 69 -166.93 -124.44 105.92
C ARG A 69 -166.32 -124.18 104.54
N ASN A 70 -166.93 -124.68 103.47
CA ASN A 70 -166.50 -124.43 102.09
C ASN A 70 -166.53 -122.91 101.75
N LEU A 71 -167.53 -122.17 102.25
CA LEU A 71 -167.63 -120.72 102.10
C LEU A 71 -166.54 -119.98 102.92
N GLU A 72 -166.24 -120.43 104.13
CA GLU A 72 -165.17 -119.87 104.96
C GLU A 72 -163.78 -120.15 104.38
N GLU A 73 -163.58 -121.34 103.79
CA GLU A 73 -162.36 -121.75 103.07
C GLU A 73 -162.16 -120.97 101.78
N THR A 74 -163.15 -120.93 100.88
CA THR A 74 -163.07 -120.12 99.64
C THR A 74 -162.93 -118.63 99.93
N GLN A 75 -163.49 -118.11 101.03
CA GLN A 75 -163.19 -116.75 101.50
C GLN A 75 -161.75 -116.59 102.02
N ALA A 76 -161.17 -117.60 102.67
CA ALA A 76 -159.77 -117.57 103.10
C ALA A 76 -158.82 -117.64 101.89
N GLU A 77 -159.09 -118.50 100.91
CA GLU A 77 -158.39 -118.54 99.63
C GLU A 77 -158.48 -117.20 98.90
N LEU A 78 -159.66 -116.60 98.77
CA LEU A 78 -159.83 -115.28 98.15
C LEU A 78 -159.09 -114.16 98.89
N ARG A 79 -158.84 -114.28 100.20
CA ARG A 79 -157.98 -113.35 100.96
C ARG A 79 -156.50 -113.62 100.68
N ASN A 80 -156.08 -114.89 100.59
CA ASN A 80 -154.70 -115.26 100.25
C ASN A 80 -154.35 -114.86 98.82
N ARG A 81 -155.19 -115.19 97.82
CA ARG A 81 -155.05 -114.74 96.42
C ARG A 81 -155.20 -113.22 96.20
N ARG A 82 -155.57 -112.45 97.24
CA ARG A 82 -155.46 -110.99 97.26
C ARG A 82 -154.08 -110.57 97.74
N ARG A 83 -153.66 -111.05 98.92
CA ARG A 83 -152.31 -110.81 99.47
C ARG A 83 -151.20 -111.22 98.48
N GLU A 84 -151.28 -112.40 97.88
CA GLU A 84 -150.32 -112.89 96.87
C GLU A 84 -150.14 -111.92 95.70
N ARG A 85 -151.22 -111.22 95.29
CA ARG A 85 -151.17 -110.20 94.22
C ARG A 85 -150.71 -108.84 94.75
N GLU A 86 -151.16 -108.43 95.93
CA GLU A 86 -150.72 -107.20 96.58
C GLU A 86 -149.19 -107.23 96.82
N GLU A 87 -148.68 -108.34 97.36
CA GLU A 87 -147.23 -108.60 97.49
C GLU A 87 -146.51 -108.70 96.15
N ALA A 88 -147.12 -109.29 95.10
CA ALA A 88 -146.50 -109.35 93.78
C ALA A 88 -146.42 -107.96 93.12
N GLU A 89 -147.45 -107.14 93.27
CA GLU A 89 -147.42 -105.73 92.87
C GLU A 89 -146.36 -104.95 93.68
N GLU A 90 -146.23 -105.17 94.98
CA GLU A 90 -145.18 -104.56 95.80
C GLU A 90 -143.78 -105.00 95.39
N ARG A 91 -143.56 -106.30 95.14
CA ARG A 91 -142.31 -106.85 94.60
C ARG A 91 -141.97 -106.20 93.25
N HIS A 92 -142.91 -106.13 92.30
CA HIS A 92 -142.69 -105.47 91.02
C HIS A 92 -142.48 -103.94 91.14
N ARG A 93 -143.14 -103.25 92.07
CA ARG A 93 -142.89 -101.83 92.35
C ARG A 93 -141.46 -101.63 92.86
N VAL A 94 -140.99 -102.47 93.79
CA VAL A 94 -139.61 -102.46 94.29
C VAL A 94 -138.61 -102.76 93.17
N GLU A 95 -138.81 -103.82 92.38
CA GLU A 95 -137.99 -104.14 91.21
C GLU A 95 -137.87 -102.94 90.25
N ILE A 96 -138.99 -102.31 89.89
CA ILE A 96 -139.01 -101.11 89.03
C ILE A 96 -138.22 -99.96 89.66
N THR A 97 -138.28 -99.74 90.98
CA THR A 97 -137.45 -98.71 91.63
C THR A 97 -135.95 -99.06 91.61
N VAL A 98 -135.59 -100.33 91.85
CA VAL A 98 -134.20 -100.80 91.79
C VAL A 98 -133.63 -100.71 90.37
N TYR A 99 -134.38 -101.12 89.34
CA TYR A 99 -133.96 -100.96 87.95
C TYR A 99 -133.85 -99.48 87.55
N LYS A 100 -134.73 -98.59 88.02
CA LYS A 100 -134.60 -97.14 87.81
C LYS A 100 -133.37 -96.56 88.52
N GLN A 101 -133.00 -97.04 89.70
CA GLN A 101 -131.77 -96.64 90.38
C GLN A 101 -130.52 -97.15 89.66
N LYS A 102 -130.50 -98.43 89.26
CA LYS A 102 -129.40 -99.01 88.45
C LYS A 102 -129.21 -98.28 87.12
N LEU A 103 -130.29 -97.96 86.41
CA LEU A 103 -130.21 -97.20 85.16
C LEU A 103 -129.67 -95.78 85.38
N LYS A 104 -130.09 -95.09 86.45
CA LYS A 104 -129.50 -93.80 86.82
C LYS A 104 -128.01 -93.91 87.13
N HIS A 105 -127.60 -94.94 87.87
CA HIS A 105 -126.20 -95.18 88.24
C HIS A 105 -125.32 -95.42 87.00
N VAL A 106 -125.75 -96.30 86.09
CA VAL A 106 -125.03 -96.58 84.83
C VAL A 106 -124.98 -95.34 83.93
N LEU A 107 -126.04 -94.53 83.89
CA LEU A 107 -126.05 -93.29 83.12
C LEU A 107 -125.17 -92.20 83.75
N SER A 108 -125.03 -92.13 85.07
CA SER A 108 -124.04 -91.24 85.71
C SER A 108 -122.62 -91.76 85.48
N GLU A 109 -122.32 -93.04 85.71
CA GLU A 109 -121.00 -93.63 85.44
C GLU A 109 -120.54 -93.41 84.00
N GLN A 110 -121.44 -93.57 83.02
CA GLN A 110 -121.16 -93.29 81.62
C GLN A 110 -120.96 -91.79 81.33
N HIS A 111 -121.70 -90.90 82.00
CA HIS A 111 -121.55 -89.46 81.85
C HIS A 111 -120.25 -88.95 82.48
N ASP A 112 -119.90 -89.47 83.65
CA ASP A 112 -118.72 -89.12 84.42
C ASP A 112 -117.47 -89.63 83.69
N ALA A 113 -117.42 -90.90 83.28
CA ALA A 113 -116.30 -91.44 82.50
C ALA A 113 -116.11 -90.74 81.13
N VAL A 114 -117.20 -90.35 80.45
CA VAL A 114 -117.11 -89.55 79.21
C VAL A 114 -116.66 -88.10 79.50
N SER A 115 -116.90 -87.58 80.69
CA SER A 115 -116.43 -86.26 81.11
C SER A 115 -114.94 -86.30 81.50
N GLU A 116 -114.51 -87.32 82.24
CA GLU A 116 -113.10 -87.59 82.56
C GLU A 116 -112.28 -87.75 81.27
N LEU A 117 -112.68 -88.62 80.35
CA LEU A 117 -111.99 -88.81 79.07
C LEU A 117 -111.90 -87.53 78.21
N LYS A 118 -112.88 -86.62 78.34
CA LYS A 118 -112.81 -85.29 77.70
C LYS A 118 -111.85 -84.35 78.42
N ILE A 119 -111.84 -84.35 79.75
CA ILE A 119 -110.93 -83.55 80.57
C ILE A 119 -109.48 -84.00 80.34
N ASP A 120 -109.22 -85.31 80.31
CA ASP A 120 -107.92 -85.89 80.00
C ASP A 120 -107.49 -85.57 78.56
N GLY A 121 -108.40 -85.68 77.59
CA GLY A 121 -108.15 -85.30 76.19
C GLY A 121 -107.79 -83.81 76.02
N VAL A 122 -108.50 -82.91 76.70
CA VAL A 122 -108.20 -81.47 76.71
C VAL A 122 -106.91 -81.18 77.47
N SER A 123 -106.66 -81.83 78.60
CA SER A 123 -105.46 -81.61 79.43
C SER A 123 -104.20 -82.12 78.74
N SER A 124 -104.28 -83.29 78.08
CA SER A 124 -103.20 -83.86 77.27
C SER A 124 -102.89 -83.00 76.04
N THR A 125 -103.91 -82.55 75.30
CA THR A 125 -103.69 -81.66 74.15
C THR A 125 -103.18 -80.28 74.56
N ALA A 126 -103.63 -79.71 75.68
CA ALA A 126 -103.10 -78.46 76.23
C ALA A 126 -101.64 -78.61 76.71
N LEU A 127 -101.28 -79.73 77.36
CA LEU A 127 -99.91 -80.03 77.75
C LEU A 127 -98.97 -80.13 76.53
N ILE A 128 -99.40 -80.83 75.49
CA ILE A 128 -98.65 -80.96 74.22
C ILE A 128 -98.51 -79.59 73.53
N GLN A 129 -99.57 -78.77 73.49
CA GLN A 129 -99.52 -77.42 72.94
C GLN A 129 -98.54 -76.51 73.72
N ASN A 130 -98.55 -76.56 75.05
CA ASN A 130 -97.62 -75.80 75.88
C ASN A 130 -96.16 -76.25 75.66
N GLN A 131 -95.90 -77.56 75.63
CA GLN A 131 -94.56 -78.10 75.34
C GLN A 131 -94.06 -77.70 73.95
N HIS A 132 -94.94 -77.70 72.94
CA HIS A 132 -94.59 -77.20 71.61
C HIS A 132 -94.29 -75.69 71.63
N ALA A 133 -95.11 -74.87 72.27
CA ALA A 133 -94.88 -73.43 72.39
C ALA A 133 -93.56 -73.10 73.13
N GLU A 134 -93.26 -73.80 74.23
CA GLU A 134 -91.97 -73.69 74.94
C GLU A 134 -90.79 -74.09 74.05
N SER A 135 -90.92 -75.18 73.28
CA SER A 135 -89.86 -75.61 72.35
C SER A 135 -89.66 -74.62 71.20
N GLU A 136 -90.74 -74.02 70.68
CA GLU A 136 -90.67 -73.04 69.61
C GLU A 136 -90.05 -71.72 70.11
N LEU A 137 -90.45 -71.23 71.29
CA LEU A 137 -89.84 -70.06 71.92
C LEU A 137 -88.35 -70.25 72.17
N ARG A 138 -87.94 -71.45 72.60
CA ARG A 138 -86.52 -71.78 72.79
C ARG A 138 -85.74 -71.78 71.47
N LEU A 139 -86.25 -72.47 70.44
CA LEU A 139 -85.63 -72.52 69.11
C LEU A 139 -85.58 -71.14 68.44
N ARG A 140 -86.58 -70.28 68.67
CA ARG A 140 -86.57 -68.87 68.24
C ARG A 140 -85.49 -68.06 68.97
N GLY A 141 -85.29 -68.31 70.27
CA GLY A 141 -84.19 -67.73 71.05
C GLY A 141 -82.83 -68.16 70.51
N GLU A 142 -82.59 -69.47 70.45
CA GLU A 142 -81.35 -70.06 69.91
C GLU A 142 -81.04 -69.56 68.48
N ALA A 143 -82.05 -69.39 67.63
CA ALA A 143 -81.88 -68.83 66.28
C ALA A 143 -81.53 -67.33 66.27
N HIS A 144 -82.05 -66.54 67.23
CA HIS A 144 -81.66 -65.14 67.39
C HIS A 144 -80.26 -65.00 67.98
N ASP A 145 -79.90 -65.83 68.96
CA ASP A 145 -78.55 -65.85 69.55
C ASP A 145 -77.50 -66.23 68.49
N LEU A 146 -77.73 -67.31 67.73
CA LEU A 146 -76.88 -67.71 66.60
C LEU A 146 -76.80 -66.62 65.51
N GLN A 147 -77.87 -65.86 65.28
CA GLN A 147 -77.85 -64.71 64.36
C GLN A 147 -77.02 -63.53 64.91
N GLY A 148 -77.00 -63.32 66.23
CA GLY A 148 -76.09 -62.38 66.89
C GLY A 148 -74.63 -62.82 66.73
N ASP A 149 -74.36 -64.08 67.06
CA ASP A 149 -73.07 -64.77 66.97
C ASP A 149 -72.43 -64.65 65.57
N VAL A 150 -73.24 -64.83 64.51
CA VAL A 150 -72.81 -64.66 63.12
C VAL A 150 -72.46 -63.20 62.81
N ARG A 151 -73.31 -62.23 63.21
CA ARG A 151 -73.05 -60.80 62.99
C ARG A 151 -71.80 -60.31 63.72
N GLU A 152 -71.56 -60.78 64.95
CA GLU A 152 -70.36 -60.43 65.71
C GLU A 152 -69.10 -60.98 65.02
N LYS A 153 -69.14 -62.24 64.55
CA LYS A 153 -68.03 -62.84 63.78
C LYS A 153 -67.82 -62.13 62.44
N GLU A 154 -68.88 -61.71 61.75
CA GLU A 154 -68.78 -60.89 60.53
C GLU A 154 -68.12 -59.54 60.79
N LEU A 155 -68.51 -58.83 61.86
CA LEU A 155 -67.91 -57.55 62.25
C LEU A 155 -66.44 -57.72 62.65
N HIS A 156 -66.13 -58.70 63.50
CA HIS A 156 -64.76 -59.00 63.92
C HIS A 156 -63.87 -59.36 62.71
N ASN A 157 -64.38 -60.15 61.77
CA ASN A 157 -63.66 -60.45 60.52
C ASN A 157 -63.44 -59.19 59.66
N GLN A 158 -64.44 -58.30 59.56
CA GLN A 158 -64.27 -57.02 58.86
C GLN A 158 -63.20 -56.13 59.52
N ASP A 159 -63.15 -56.08 60.85
CA ASP A 159 -62.16 -55.29 61.58
C ASP A 159 -60.75 -55.88 61.49
N CYS A 160 -60.59 -57.21 61.59
CA CYS A 160 -59.35 -57.91 61.28
C CYS A 160 -58.86 -57.61 59.84
N ILE A 161 -59.77 -57.55 58.86
CA ILE A 161 -59.44 -57.18 57.48
C ILE A 161 -59.03 -55.70 57.36
N LYS A 162 -59.66 -54.78 58.11
CA LYS A 162 -59.25 -53.36 58.17
C LYS A 162 -57.86 -53.21 58.78
N GLU A 163 -57.58 -53.89 59.89
CA GLU A 163 -56.27 -53.91 60.53
C GLU A 163 -55.17 -54.45 59.62
N LEU A 164 -55.40 -55.60 58.96
CA LEU A 164 -54.43 -56.19 58.04
C LEU A 164 -54.12 -55.26 56.86
N LYS A 165 -55.13 -54.58 56.31
CA LYS A 165 -54.95 -53.56 55.27
C LYS A 165 -54.14 -52.36 55.77
N LEU A 166 -54.41 -51.88 56.99
CA LEU A 166 -53.68 -50.77 57.59
C LEU A 166 -52.21 -51.13 57.87
N LYS A 167 -51.95 -52.32 58.44
CA LYS A 167 -50.62 -52.87 58.68
C LYS A 167 -49.83 -52.95 57.37
N HIS A 168 -50.42 -53.54 56.33
CA HIS A 168 -49.81 -53.62 55.00
C HIS A 168 -49.55 -52.24 54.37
N GLN A 169 -50.44 -51.26 54.57
CA GLN A 169 -50.23 -49.89 54.09
C GLN A 169 -49.05 -49.20 54.80
N VAL A 170 -48.84 -49.45 56.10
CA VAL A 170 -47.66 -48.96 56.84
C VAL A 170 -46.39 -49.64 56.34
N GLU A 171 -46.38 -50.97 56.18
CA GLU A 171 -45.24 -51.74 55.63
C GLU A 171 -44.82 -51.22 54.24
N LEU A 172 -45.79 -50.96 53.35
CA LEU A 172 -45.52 -50.36 52.03
C LEU A 172 -44.95 -48.94 52.12
N MET A 173 -45.44 -48.12 53.05
CA MET A 173 -44.93 -46.76 53.27
C MET A 173 -43.51 -46.77 53.84
N GLU A 174 -43.22 -47.64 54.80
CA GLU A 174 -41.87 -47.82 55.37
C GLU A 174 -40.89 -48.33 54.32
N LEU A 175 -41.28 -49.34 53.53
CA LEU A 175 -40.47 -49.88 52.44
C LEU A 175 -40.18 -48.82 51.36
N THR A 176 -41.18 -48.02 51.00
CA THR A 176 -41.01 -46.90 50.04
C THR A 176 -40.05 -45.85 50.59
N ASN A 177 -40.21 -45.44 51.85
CA ASN A 177 -39.33 -44.49 52.54
C ASN A 177 -37.87 -45.01 52.62
N ASP A 178 -37.68 -46.32 52.82
CA ASP A 178 -36.34 -46.94 52.83
C ASP A 178 -35.69 -47.02 51.44
N TYR A 179 -36.46 -47.24 50.37
CA TYR A 179 -35.94 -47.09 49.01
C TYR A 179 -35.60 -45.64 48.69
N ASP A 180 -36.45 -44.67 49.07
CA ASP A 180 -36.19 -43.24 48.92
C ASP A 180 -34.89 -42.80 49.62
N LYS A 181 -34.65 -43.26 50.87
CA LYS A 181 -33.38 -43.03 51.58
C LYS A 181 -32.20 -43.58 50.78
N ARG A 182 -32.27 -44.84 50.35
CA ARG A 182 -31.19 -45.52 49.60
C ARG A 182 -30.90 -44.81 48.27
N VAL A 183 -31.92 -44.36 47.55
CA VAL A 183 -31.77 -43.56 46.32
C VAL A 183 -31.05 -42.25 46.61
N ARG A 184 -31.54 -41.46 47.59
CA ARG A 184 -30.92 -40.17 47.96
C ARG A 184 -29.47 -40.35 48.46
N GLU A 185 -29.17 -41.40 49.20
CA GLU A 185 -27.79 -41.74 49.61
C GLU A 185 -26.89 -42.10 48.41
N ILE A 186 -27.43 -42.78 47.40
CA ILE A 186 -26.70 -43.10 46.16
C ILE A 186 -26.45 -41.79 45.39
N GLU A 187 -27.48 -40.98 45.16
CA GLU A 187 -27.37 -39.67 44.49
C GLU A 187 -26.32 -38.77 45.16
N VAL A 188 -26.39 -38.60 46.49
CA VAL A 188 -25.43 -37.78 47.25
C VAL A 188 -24.01 -38.36 47.17
N ARG A 189 -23.83 -39.68 47.20
CA ARG A 189 -22.50 -40.32 47.02
C ARG A 189 -21.93 -40.06 45.63
N TYR A 190 -22.72 -40.24 44.57
CA TYR A 190 -22.25 -40.00 43.20
C TYR A 190 -22.06 -38.51 42.90
N HIS A 191 -22.90 -37.62 43.45
CA HIS A 191 -22.73 -36.17 43.32
C HIS A 191 -21.44 -35.68 43.98
N ARG A 192 -21.16 -36.09 45.22
CA ARG A 192 -19.89 -35.80 45.91
C ARG A 192 -18.68 -36.34 45.14
N LYS A 193 -18.78 -37.55 44.57
CA LYS A 193 -17.71 -38.13 43.73
C LYS A 193 -17.49 -37.30 42.46
N MET A 194 -18.56 -36.85 41.79
CA MET A 194 -18.48 -36.00 40.60
C MET A 194 -17.86 -34.64 40.90
N GLN A 195 -18.27 -34.00 42.00
CA GLN A 195 -17.69 -32.75 42.51
C GLN A 195 -16.18 -32.93 42.77
N SER A 196 -15.79 -33.94 43.55
CA SER A 196 -14.38 -34.20 43.88
C SER A 196 -13.51 -34.48 42.65
N MET A 197 -14.02 -35.22 41.65
CA MET A 197 -13.30 -35.43 40.38
C MET A 197 -13.17 -34.11 39.60
N THR A 198 -14.25 -33.32 39.52
CA THR A 198 -14.26 -32.03 38.82
C THR A 198 -13.31 -31.03 39.47
N GLU A 199 -13.25 -30.99 40.80
CA GLU A 199 -12.27 -30.21 41.55
C GLU A 199 -10.83 -30.65 41.29
N ALA A 200 -10.58 -31.96 41.24
CA ALA A 200 -9.24 -32.50 40.98
C ALA A 200 -8.75 -32.13 39.57
N GLU A 201 -9.57 -32.33 38.53
CA GLU A 201 -9.24 -31.93 37.16
C GLU A 201 -9.11 -30.40 37.03
N ASN A 202 -9.96 -29.62 37.71
CA ASN A 202 -9.82 -28.16 37.74
C ASN A 202 -8.65 -27.66 38.61
N LYS A 203 -8.04 -28.51 39.45
CA LYS A 203 -6.76 -28.22 40.12
C LYS A 203 -5.59 -28.52 39.18
N LYS A 204 -5.58 -29.67 38.50
CA LYS A 204 -4.58 -30.02 37.45
C LYS A 204 -4.50 -28.95 36.37
N ARG A 205 -5.63 -28.62 35.72
CA ARG A 205 -5.70 -27.60 34.65
C ARG A 205 -5.15 -26.24 35.10
N ARG A 206 -5.36 -25.85 36.37
CA ARG A 206 -4.81 -24.59 36.90
C ARG A 206 -3.30 -24.66 37.13
N ALA A 207 -2.78 -25.80 37.58
CA ALA A 207 -1.33 -26.03 37.66
C ALA A 207 -0.69 -26.03 36.26
N GLU A 208 -1.27 -26.77 35.30
CA GLU A 208 -0.81 -26.81 33.90
C GLU A 208 -0.80 -25.42 33.25
N VAL A 209 -1.83 -24.60 33.48
CA VAL A 209 -1.88 -23.20 33.03
C VAL A 209 -0.81 -22.35 33.71
N MET A 210 -0.62 -22.46 35.02
CA MET A 210 0.46 -21.74 35.73
C MET A 210 1.84 -22.13 35.19
N GLU A 211 2.12 -23.42 34.99
CA GLU A 211 3.38 -23.89 34.40
C GLU A 211 3.59 -23.39 32.96
N ILE A 212 2.53 -23.23 32.17
CA ILE A 212 2.62 -22.62 30.83
C ILE A 212 2.89 -21.12 30.95
N GLU A 213 2.16 -20.41 31.83
CA GLU A 213 2.38 -18.99 32.07
C GLU A 213 3.79 -18.69 32.60
N ASP A 214 4.33 -19.49 33.51
CA ASP A 214 5.67 -19.30 34.07
C ASP A 214 6.74 -19.50 32.99
N ARG A 215 6.64 -20.54 32.16
CA ARG A 215 7.52 -20.71 30.98
C ARG A 215 7.38 -19.57 29.96
N MET A 216 6.19 -18.97 29.82
CA MET A 216 5.99 -17.77 29.01
C MET A 216 6.61 -16.52 29.65
N ARG A 217 6.50 -16.35 30.97
CA ARG A 217 7.13 -15.28 31.75
C ARG A 217 8.65 -15.36 31.64
N GLU A 218 9.24 -16.53 31.88
CA GLU A 218 10.67 -16.81 31.69
C GLU A 218 11.14 -16.48 30.27
N ARG A 219 10.41 -16.93 29.24
CA ARG A 219 10.75 -16.65 27.84
C ARG A 219 10.65 -15.16 27.49
N ILE A 220 9.70 -14.43 28.07
CA ILE A 220 9.61 -12.97 27.91
C ILE A 220 10.83 -12.31 28.55
N VAL A 221 11.22 -12.71 29.77
CA VAL A 221 12.41 -12.18 30.45
C VAL A 221 13.68 -12.42 29.64
N THR A 222 13.93 -13.65 29.16
CA THR A 222 15.14 -13.93 28.36
C THR A 222 15.17 -13.14 27.04
N MET A 223 14.02 -13.00 26.37
CA MET A 223 13.90 -12.19 25.15
C MET A 223 14.12 -10.69 25.43
N THR A 224 13.62 -10.16 26.55
CA THR A 224 13.91 -8.78 26.98
C THR A 224 15.40 -8.61 27.28
N GLU A 225 16.04 -9.54 28.00
CA GLU A 225 17.49 -9.47 28.24
C GLU A 225 18.31 -9.49 26.94
N ASP A 226 17.94 -10.31 25.95
CA ASP A 226 18.61 -10.37 24.65
C ASP A 226 18.38 -9.12 23.79
N HIS A 227 17.18 -8.54 23.84
CA HIS A 227 16.92 -7.22 23.25
C HIS A 227 17.76 -6.14 23.95
N ASP A 228 17.79 -6.09 25.29
CA ASP A 228 18.60 -5.11 26.02
C ASP A 228 20.11 -5.31 25.77
N ARG A 229 20.60 -6.55 25.61
CA ARG A 229 21.98 -6.87 25.23
C ARG A 229 22.29 -6.33 23.83
N THR A 230 21.43 -6.61 22.85
CA THR A 230 21.63 -6.16 21.46
C THR A 230 21.49 -4.65 21.29
N HIS A 231 20.58 -4.00 22.04
CA HIS A 231 20.50 -2.55 22.12
C HIS A 231 21.79 -1.94 22.69
N ARG A 232 22.30 -2.44 23.83
CA ARG A 232 23.58 -1.99 24.41
C ARG A 232 24.75 -2.17 23.44
N SER A 233 24.86 -3.33 22.78
CA SER A 233 25.89 -3.55 21.75
C SER A 233 25.79 -2.56 20.57
N ALA A 234 24.58 -2.14 20.19
CA ALA A 234 24.37 -1.12 19.16
C ALA A 234 24.72 0.29 19.65
N GLU A 235 24.37 0.64 20.89
CA GLU A 235 24.76 1.90 21.55
C GLU A 235 26.29 2.01 21.67
N GLU A 236 26.96 0.94 22.10
CA GLU A 236 28.42 0.83 22.14
C GLU A 236 29.05 0.98 20.75
N TYR A 237 28.50 0.32 19.73
CA TYR A 237 28.95 0.47 18.34
C TYR A 237 28.79 1.91 17.84
N TYR A 238 27.62 2.53 18.01
CA TYR A 238 27.41 3.92 17.58
C TYR A 238 28.24 4.91 18.38
N SER A 239 28.45 4.69 19.68
CA SER A 239 29.34 5.50 20.52
C SER A 239 30.81 5.38 20.08
N CYS A 240 31.25 4.18 19.72
CA CYS A 240 32.58 3.94 19.15
C CYS A 240 32.74 4.63 17.79
N VAL A 241 31.76 4.52 16.88
CA VAL A 241 31.77 5.21 15.58
C VAL A 241 31.75 6.73 15.76
N GLN A 242 30.93 7.28 16.67
CA GLN A 242 30.94 8.71 17.00
C GLN A 242 32.29 9.16 17.56
N SER A 243 32.89 8.37 18.47
CA SER A 243 34.21 8.66 19.04
C SER A 243 35.31 8.64 17.99
N ARG A 244 35.25 7.71 17.03
CA ARG A 244 36.19 7.62 15.90
C ARG A 244 36.00 8.78 14.93
N LEU A 245 34.77 9.12 14.55
CA LEU A 245 34.46 10.29 13.72
C LEU A 245 34.90 11.61 14.40
N LEU A 246 34.82 11.70 15.74
CA LEU A 246 35.33 12.84 16.50
C LEU A 246 36.86 12.88 16.61
N ALA A 247 37.55 11.74 16.46
CA ALA A 247 39.01 11.67 16.33
C ALA A 247 39.44 12.06 14.91
N GLU A 248 38.86 11.44 13.87
CA GLU A 248 39.04 11.79 12.45
C GLU A 248 38.80 13.30 12.22
N GLN A 249 37.76 13.88 12.83
CA GLN A 249 37.47 15.31 12.72
C GLN A 249 38.45 16.21 13.49
N LYS A 250 39.24 15.70 14.44
CA LYS A 250 40.36 16.43 15.06
C LYS A 250 41.60 16.33 14.17
N GLU A 251 41.95 15.13 13.74
CA GLU A 251 43.06 14.87 12.82
C GLU A 251 42.94 15.75 11.56
N LEU A 252 41.79 15.72 10.88
CA LEU A 252 41.51 16.57 9.70
C LEU A 252 41.55 18.09 10.00
N LYS A 253 41.29 18.52 11.24
CA LYS A 253 41.44 19.95 11.64
C LYS A 253 42.89 20.31 11.90
N GLU A 254 43.68 19.38 12.44
CA GLU A 254 45.11 19.54 12.68
C GLU A 254 45.87 19.53 11.34
N GLU A 255 45.60 18.56 10.45
CA GLU A 255 46.07 18.53 9.06
C GLU A 255 45.69 19.81 8.29
N LEU A 256 44.43 20.26 8.35
CA LEU A 256 44.02 21.53 7.73
C LEU A 256 44.77 22.73 8.33
N GLY A 257 45.14 22.67 9.61
CA GLY A 257 46.00 23.65 10.27
C GLY A 257 47.45 23.60 9.78
N GLU A 258 47.98 22.41 9.52
CA GLU A 258 49.32 22.18 8.95
C GLU A 258 49.39 22.63 7.49
N VAL A 259 48.45 22.21 6.65
CA VAL A 259 48.34 22.63 5.25
C VAL A 259 48.17 24.15 5.15
N LYS A 260 47.44 24.80 6.05
CA LYS A 260 47.38 26.27 6.11
C LYS A 260 48.72 26.91 6.49
N LYS A 261 49.51 26.33 7.39
CA LYS A 261 50.89 26.79 7.68
C LYS A 261 51.82 26.58 6.49
N GLN A 262 51.67 25.46 5.76
CA GLN A 262 52.46 25.16 4.56
C GLN A 262 52.09 26.10 3.41
N GLN A 263 50.79 26.34 3.16
CA GLN A 263 50.31 27.31 2.19
C GLN A 263 50.82 28.72 2.54
N ALA A 264 50.71 29.17 3.79
CA ALA A 264 51.23 30.48 4.19
C ALA A 264 52.76 30.61 4.05
N ARG A 265 53.53 29.52 4.13
CA ARG A 265 54.96 29.51 3.76
C ARG A 265 55.13 29.62 2.24
N ALA A 266 54.46 28.76 1.48
CA ALA A 266 54.51 28.76 0.03
C ALA A 266 54.04 30.10 -0.59
N ASP A 267 53.06 30.78 0.00
CA ASP A 267 52.61 32.11 -0.41
C ASP A 267 53.67 33.19 -0.13
N ASN A 268 54.39 33.10 1.00
CA ASN A 268 55.52 34.00 1.30
C ASN A 268 56.71 33.73 0.35
N ASP A 269 57.05 32.46 0.13
CA ASP A 269 58.12 32.03 -0.78
C ASP A 269 57.79 32.43 -2.23
N LEU A 270 56.53 32.26 -2.65
CA LEU A 270 56.00 32.73 -3.93
C LEU A 270 55.99 34.26 -4.03
N SER A 271 55.69 34.98 -2.93
CA SER A 271 55.75 36.45 -2.92
C SER A 271 57.18 36.96 -3.06
N ALA A 272 58.14 36.35 -2.36
CA ALA A 272 59.56 36.63 -2.50
C ALA A 272 60.06 36.31 -3.92
N ALA A 273 59.71 35.14 -4.46
CA ALA A 273 60.01 34.75 -5.84
C ALA A 273 59.35 35.68 -6.86
N GLN A 274 58.14 36.20 -6.60
CA GLN A 274 57.50 37.20 -7.46
C GLN A 274 58.18 38.58 -7.38
N GLN A 275 58.71 38.99 -6.22
CA GLN A 275 59.53 40.21 -6.13
C GLN A 275 60.86 40.05 -6.87
N GLU A 276 61.53 38.91 -6.72
CA GLU A 276 62.78 38.63 -7.44
C GLU A 276 62.55 38.47 -8.94
N ASN A 277 61.48 37.79 -9.36
CA ASN A 277 61.13 37.64 -10.77
C ASN A 277 60.65 38.98 -11.39
N LYS A 278 60.02 39.89 -10.62
CA LYS A 278 59.79 41.28 -11.07
C LYS A 278 61.10 42.02 -11.29
N ARG A 279 62.02 42.01 -10.32
CA ARG A 279 63.35 42.63 -10.43
C ARG A 279 64.14 42.07 -11.62
N LEU A 280 64.09 40.75 -11.83
CA LEU A 280 64.72 40.09 -12.98
C LEU A 280 64.04 40.49 -14.29
N HIS A 281 62.70 40.50 -14.35
CA HIS A 281 61.95 40.92 -15.53
C HIS A 281 62.16 42.41 -15.86
N GLU A 282 62.27 43.29 -14.86
CA GLU A 282 62.66 44.69 -15.04
C GLU A 282 64.07 44.79 -15.64
N SER A 283 65.06 44.07 -15.10
CA SER A 283 66.42 44.06 -15.66
C SER A 283 66.51 43.41 -17.06
N LEU A 284 65.67 42.41 -17.34
CA LEU A 284 65.54 41.79 -18.66
C LEU A 284 64.88 42.76 -19.64
N GLN A 285 63.83 43.46 -19.22
CA GLN A 285 63.13 44.45 -20.03
C GLN A 285 64.01 45.67 -20.32
N GLU A 286 64.89 46.08 -19.40
CA GLU A 286 65.94 47.07 -19.67
C GLU A 286 66.89 46.57 -20.77
N ALA A 287 67.37 45.32 -20.70
CA ALA A 287 68.21 44.73 -21.73
C ALA A 287 67.49 44.53 -23.08
N GLU A 288 66.23 44.10 -23.07
CA GLU A 288 65.36 43.96 -24.24
C GLU A 288 64.96 45.31 -24.82
N GLN A 289 65.00 46.41 -24.06
CA GLN A 289 64.88 47.77 -24.58
C GLN A 289 66.22 48.35 -25.08
N GLN A 290 67.36 47.78 -24.70
CA GLN A 290 68.67 48.11 -25.27
C GLN A 290 68.87 47.40 -26.62
N LEU A 291 68.43 46.14 -26.73
CA LEU A 291 68.56 45.31 -27.95
C LEU A 291 68.08 45.98 -29.26
N PRO A 292 66.86 46.54 -29.37
CA PRO A 292 66.39 47.21 -30.60
C PRO A 292 67.04 48.58 -30.81
N LYS A 293 67.53 49.25 -29.75
CA LYS A 293 68.31 50.48 -29.88
C LYS A 293 69.68 50.18 -30.48
N LEU A 294 70.33 49.11 -30.05
CA LEU A 294 71.60 48.62 -30.58
C LEU A 294 71.46 47.97 -31.96
N HIS A 295 70.40 47.20 -32.22
CA HIS A 295 70.10 46.69 -33.57
C HIS A 295 69.86 47.84 -34.54
N LYS A 296 69.02 48.82 -34.16
CA LYS A 296 68.79 49.98 -35.03
C LYS A 296 70.07 50.79 -35.26
N GLN A 297 70.91 50.99 -34.24
CA GLN A 297 72.24 51.61 -34.41
C GLN A 297 73.19 50.77 -35.28
N LEU A 298 73.01 49.45 -35.35
CA LEU A 298 73.79 48.57 -36.23
C LEU A 298 73.26 48.60 -37.67
N GLU A 299 71.94 48.63 -37.86
CA GLU A 299 71.26 48.80 -39.15
C GLU A 299 71.56 50.19 -39.73
N ASP A 300 71.32 51.27 -38.99
CA ASP A 300 71.68 52.64 -39.34
C ASP A 300 73.18 52.74 -39.72
N HIS A 301 74.07 51.98 -39.06
CA HIS A 301 75.50 51.98 -39.35
C HIS A 301 75.91 51.06 -40.52
N GLU A 302 75.23 49.96 -40.80
CA GLU A 302 75.45 49.15 -42.02
C GLU A 302 74.82 49.79 -43.27
N GLU A 303 73.67 50.44 -43.15
CA GLU A 303 73.09 51.29 -44.19
C GLU A 303 74.02 52.49 -44.46
N ALA A 304 74.42 53.27 -43.45
CA ALA A 304 75.37 54.36 -43.64
C ALA A 304 76.75 53.88 -44.17
N LYS A 305 77.17 52.64 -43.87
CA LYS A 305 78.41 52.03 -44.40
C LYS A 305 78.28 51.56 -45.84
N THR A 306 77.13 51.03 -46.25
CA THR A 306 76.84 50.65 -47.65
C THR A 306 76.58 51.87 -48.51
N GLU A 307 75.81 52.86 -48.04
CA GLU A 307 75.70 54.18 -48.66
C GLU A 307 77.06 54.87 -48.79
N ARG A 308 77.91 54.83 -47.76
CA ARG A 308 79.29 55.35 -47.81
C ARG A 308 80.26 54.47 -48.62
N ALA A 309 79.85 53.28 -49.05
CA ALA A 309 80.58 52.46 -50.03
C ALA A 309 80.16 52.83 -51.45
N VAL A 310 78.85 52.84 -51.74
CA VAL A 310 78.27 53.29 -53.03
C VAL A 310 78.66 54.74 -53.31
N SER A 311 78.58 55.61 -52.31
CA SER A 311 79.03 57.01 -52.40
C SER A 311 80.54 57.11 -52.56
N ARG A 312 81.36 56.22 -51.98
CA ARG A 312 82.81 56.20 -52.27
C ARG A 312 83.14 55.71 -53.68
N VAL A 313 82.37 54.78 -54.26
CA VAL A 313 82.51 54.39 -55.67
C VAL A 313 82.09 55.53 -56.59
N ARG A 314 80.95 56.18 -56.30
CA ARG A 314 80.42 57.33 -57.05
C ARG A 314 81.33 58.56 -56.94
N VAL A 315 81.84 58.87 -55.75
CA VAL A 315 82.86 59.92 -55.54
C VAL A 315 84.16 59.55 -56.25
N LYS A 316 84.67 58.32 -56.17
CA LYS A 316 85.86 57.92 -56.96
C LYS A 316 85.65 58.08 -58.47
N ARG A 317 84.46 57.73 -59.00
CA ARG A 317 84.14 57.91 -60.42
C ARG A 317 84.08 59.40 -60.79
N LEU A 318 83.49 60.23 -59.94
CA LEU A 318 83.46 61.68 -60.10
C LEU A 318 84.85 62.30 -59.90
N GLU A 319 85.72 61.77 -59.04
CA GLU A 319 87.10 62.21 -58.89
C GLU A 319 87.97 61.82 -60.09
N THR A 320 87.69 60.71 -60.77
CA THR A 320 88.33 60.38 -62.06
C THR A 320 87.77 61.27 -63.16
N GLU A 321 86.45 61.43 -63.27
CA GLU A 321 85.84 62.36 -64.24
C GLU A 321 86.32 63.80 -64.04
N ILE A 322 86.43 64.27 -62.79
CA ILE A 322 86.97 65.61 -62.46
C ILE A 322 88.48 65.67 -62.72
N ARG A 323 89.27 64.61 -62.50
CA ARG A 323 90.69 64.61 -62.86
C ARG A 323 90.89 64.61 -64.37
N ASP A 324 90.14 63.80 -65.11
CA ASP A 324 90.20 63.72 -66.56
C ASP A 324 89.69 65.02 -67.19
N LEU A 325 88.60 65.61 -66.67
CA LEU A 325 88.13 66.94 -67.06
C LEU A 325 89.09 68.05 -66.62
N SER A 326 89.80 67.92 -65.49
CA SER A 326 90.80 68.93 -65.05
C SER A 326 92.07 68.83 -65.87
N VAL A 327 92.49 67.63 -66.30
CA VAL A 327 93.61 67.43 -67.23
C VAL A 327 93.21 67.89 -68.64
N GLN A 328 91.99 67.59 -69.10
CA GLN A 328 91.47 68.12 -70.35
C GLN A 328 91.33 69.65 -70.29
N HIS A 329 90.85 70.21 -69.18
CA HIS A 329 90.74 71.65 -68.98
C HIS A 329 92.12 72.30 -68.87
N GLU A 330 93.08 71.73 -68.13
CA GLU A 330 94.46 72.22 -68.11
C GLU A 330 95.14 72.12 -69.47
N LEU A 331 94.94 71.04 -70.22
CA LEU A 331 95.50 70.90 -71.58
C LEU A 331 94.84 71.88 -72.54
N LEU A 332 93.52 72.05 -72.47
CA LEU A 332 92.77 73.00 -73.29
C LEU A 332 93.07 74.45 -72.89
N LEU A 333 93.32 74.73 -71.62
CA LEU A 333 93.65 76.06 -71.10
C LEU A 333 95.13 76.39 -71.29
N LYS A 334 96.04 75.40 -71.25
CA LYS A 334 97.42 75.54 -71.74
C LYS A 334 97.45 75.76 -73.25
N ALA A 335 96.67 74.99 -74.02
CA ALA A 335 96.52 75.18 -75.47
C ALA A 335 95.88 76.55 -75.80
N PHE A 336 94.86 76.97 -75.05
CA PHE A 336 94.27 78.30 -75.18
C PHE A 336 95.26 79.39 -74.79
N MET A 337 96.01 79.26 -73.70
CA MET A 337 97.06 80.22 -73.33
C MET A 337 98.24 80.23 -74.33
N THR A 338 98.57 79.11 -75.00
CA THR A 338 99.53 79.14 -76.11
C THR A 338 98.93 79.77 -77.35
N VAL A 339 97.66 79.52 -77.70
CA VAL A 339 96.99 80.16 -78.84
C VAL A 339 96.74 81.65 -78.59
N GLU A 340 96.42 82.08 -77.37
CA GLU A 340 96.34 83.49 -76.98
C GLU A 340 97.72 84.14 -76.98
N ARG A 341 98.75 83.46 -76.46
CA ARG A 341 100.13 83.97 -76.52
C ARG A 341 100.66 84.02 -77.96
N GLU A 342 100.34 83.05 -78.80
CA GLU A 342 100.66 83.05 -80.22
C GLU A 342 99.87 84.14 -80.97
N ARG A 343 98.58 84.34 -80.66
CA ARG A 343 97.77 85.47 -81.15
C ARG A 343 98.39 86.80 -80.74
N ASP A 344 98.75 86.97 -79.48
CA ASP A 344 99.23 88.24 -78.94
C ASP A 344 100.69 88.50 -79.33
N GLU A 345 101.52 87.47 -79.45
CA GLU A 345 102.84 87.58 -80.09
C GLU A 345 102.73 87.80 -81.60
N LEU A 346 101.73 87.24 -82.29
CA LEU A 346 101.47 87.55 -83.72
C LEU A 346 100.97 88.98 -83.89
N LEU A 347 100.06 89.45 -83.03
CA LEU A 347 99.60 90.84 -83.03
C LEU A 347 100.73 91.80 -82.68
N GLN A 348 101.53 91.51 -81.64
CA GLN A 348 102.71 92.32 -81.30
C GLN A 348 103.76 92.29 -82.42
N ARG A 349 104.11 91.12 -82.97
CA ARG A 349 105.02 91.00 -84.13
C ARG A 349 104.45 91.71 -85.35
N GLN A 350 103.15 91.65 -85.62
CA GLN A 350 102.50 92.34 -86.73
C GLN A 350 102.51 93.85 -86.51
N THR A 351 102.16 94.34 -85.33
CA THR A 351 102.24 95.77 -84.98
C THR A 351 103.69 96.27 -85.04
N GLN A 352 104.65 95.53 -84.50
CA GLN A 352 106.07 95.88 -84.59
C GLN A 352 106.59 95.80 -86.01
N LEU A 353 106.22 94.81 -86.83
CA LEU A 353 106.60 94.74 -88.25
C LEU A 353 105.95 95.84 -89.08
N ILE A 354 104.71 96.24 -88.79
CA ILE A 354 104.04 97.39 -89.42
C ILE A 354 104.78 98.67 -89.03
N LEU A 355 105.10 98.87 -87.75
CA LEU A 355 105.88 100.03 -87.29
C LEU A 355 107.31 100.03 -87.86
N ASP A 356 107.98 98.88 -87.94
CA ASP A 356 109.31 98.73 -88.56
C ASP A 356 109.26 99.05 -90.05
N VAL A 357 108.22 98.59 -90.77
CA VAL A 357 108.02 98.87 -92.19
C VAL A 357 107.66 100.34 -92.41
N GLN A 358 106.83 100.95 -91.57
CA GLN A 358 106.50 102.38 -91.62
C GLN A 358 107.70 103.26 -91.26
N GLN A 359 108.53 102.87 -90.29
CA GLN A 359 109.79 103.55 -90.00
C GLN A 359 110.80 103.35 -91.15
N LYS A 360 110.89 102.17 -91.75
CA LYS A 360 111.80 101.90 -92.89
C LYS A 360 111.32 102.50 -94.21
N SER A 361 110.02 102.73 -94.40
CA SER A 361 109.48 103.50 -95.52
C SER A 361 109.69 104.99 -95.28
N GLY A 362 109.28 105.52 -94.13
CA GLY A 362 109.46 106.93 -93.77
C GLY A 362 110.92 107.36 -93.74
N LEU A 363 111.84 106.52 -93.23
CA LEU A 363 113.29 106.78 -93.31
C LEU A 363 113.83 106.68 -94.75
N LYS A 364 113.20 105.91 -95.64
CA LYS A 364 113.54 105.92 -97.07
C LYS A 364 113.02 107.16 -97.78
N GLU A 365 111.78 107.56 -97.51
CA GLU A 365 111.13 108.76 -98.04
C GLU A 365 111.92 109.99 -97.61
N LEU A 366 112.16 110.18 -96.31
CA LEU A 366 112.95 111.30 -95.78
C LEU A 366 114.40 111.35 -96.33
N LEU A 367 114.99 110.19 -96.64
CA LEU A 367 116.35 110.11 -97.22
C LEU A 367 116.34 110.35 -98.73
N LEU A 368 115.24 110.04 -99.43
CA LEU A 368 115.01 110.40 -100.83
C LEU A 368 114.70 111.90 -100.97
N GLU A 369 113.86 112.46 -100.11
CA GLU A 369 113.59 113.91 -100.01
C GLU A 369 114.88 114.69 -99.72
N LYS A 370 115.69 114.23 -98.76
CA LYS A 370 117.01 114.85 -98.49
C LYS A 370 118.03 114.66 -99.61
N LYS A 371 117.89 113.65 -100.47
CA LYS A 371 118.71 113.52 -101.68
C LYS A 371 118.21 114.42 -102.81
N LEU A 372 116.90 114.57 -102.97
CA LEU A 372 116.30 115.48 -103.95
C LEU A 372 116.65 116.92 -103.62
N SER A 373 116.34 117.40 -102.40
CA SER A 373 116.69 118.75 -101.95
C SER A 373 118.18 119.06 -102.08
N ALA A 374 119.07 118.17 -101.61
CA ALA A 374 120.51 118.37 -101.77
C ALA A 374 120.98 118.38 -103.24
N LEU A 375 120.33 117.61 -104.12
CA LEU A 375 120.62 117.65 -105.56
C LEU A 375 120.13 118.96 -106.20
N THR A 376 118.95 119.45 -105.82
CA THR A 376 118.42 120.76 -106.24
C THR A 376 119.32 121.90 -105.78
N GLU A 377 119.73 121.92 -104.50
CA GLU A 377 120.70 122.89 -103.98
C GLU A 377 122.04 122.84 -104.74
N THR A 378 122.55 121.65 -105.08
CA THR A 378 123.77 121.56 -105.92
C THR A 378 123.55 122.06 -107.34
N LEU A 379 122.36 121.86 -107.93
CA LEU A 379 122.05 122.36 -109.27
C LEU A 379 122.01 123.90 -109.27
N GLU A 380 121.19 124.48 -108.41
CA GLU A 380 121.02 125.94 -108.26
C GLU A 380 122.35 126.63 -107.93
N THR A 381 123.20 126.02 -107.09
CA THR A 381 124.53 126.58 -106.80
C THR A 381 125.52 126.43 -107.96
N THR A 382 125.42 125.38 -108.79
CA THR A 382 126.22 125.29 -110.04
C THR A 382 125.76 126.28 -111.12
N GLU A 383 124.45 126.51 -111.27
CA GLU A 383 123.93 127.54 -112.17
C GLU A 383 124.33 128.95 -111.71
N ALA A 384 124.22 129.24 -110.41
CA ALA A 384 124.69 130.51 -109.84
C ALA A 384 126.22 130.71 -110.00
N GLN A 385 127.02 129.65 -109.87
CA GLN A 385 128.47 129.70 -110.14
C GLN A 385 128.80 129.88 -111.62
N LEU A 386 128.01 129.30 -112.54
CA LEU A 386 128.10 129.56 -113.98
C LEU A 386 127.80 131.03 -114.29
N CYS A 387 126.68 131.57 -113.79
CA CYS A 387 126.34 132.99 -113.95
C CYS A 387 127.43 133.93 -113.35
N GLY A 388 128.02 133.56 -112.22
CA GLY A 388 129.14 134.30 -111.61
C GLY A 388 130.43 134.25 -112.43
N ALA A 389 130.78 133.07 -112.97
CA ALA A 389 131.96 132.90 -113.81
C ALA A 389 131.85 133.67 -115.14
N VAL A 390 130.66 133.67 -115.76
CA VAL A 390 130.36 134.43 -116.98
C VAL A 390 130.49 135.94 -116.78
N ALA A 391 130.29 136.46 -115.56
CA ALA A 391 130.44 137.88 -115.25
C ALA A 391 131.89 138.32 -114.96
N ALA A 392 132.79 137.40 -114.59
CA ALA A 392 134.14 137.72 -114.11
C ALA A 392 135.25 137.59 -115.19
N ALA A 393 134.97 136.93 -116.31
CA ALA A 393 135.92 136.72 -117.41
C ALA A 393 135.47 137.48 -118.67
N GLY A 394 136.12 138.61 -118.98
CA GLY A 394 135.84 139.42 -120.17
C GLY A 394 136.33 138.75 -121.45
N VAL A 395 135.55 137.80 -122.00
CA VAL A 395 135.89 137.00 -123.18
C VAL A 395 134.93 137.31 -124.33
N ASP A 396 135.45 137.93 -125.39
CA ASP A 396 134.66 138.28 -126.58
C ASP A 396 134.31 137.06 -127.46
N GLN A 397 133.00 136.90 -127.69
CA GLN A 397 132.33 136.50 -128.93
C GLN A 397 132.75 135.25 -129.74
N THR A 398 133.72 134.44 -129.32
CA THR A 398 134.15 133.22 -130.04
C THR A 398 134.12 131.94 -129.19
N ALA A 399 133.92 132.04 -127.86
CA ALA A 399 133.84 130.89 -126.97
C ALA A 399 132.54 130.06 -127.10
N ALA A 400 131.52 130.58 -127.78
CA ALA A 400 130.26 129.87 -128.04
C ALA A 400 130.49 128.49 -128.72
N ASP A 401 131.42 128.44 -129.68
CA ASP A 401 131.78 127.21 -130.41
C ASP A 401 132.51 126.16 -129.55
N ALA A 402 133.00 126.53 -128.37
CA ALA A 402 133.61 125.62 -127.41
C ALA A 402 132.58 125.10 -126.39
N ALA A 403 131.66 125.96 -125.95
CA ALA A 403 130.53 125.56 -125.11
C ALA A 403 129.61 124.59 -125.85
N VAL A 404 129.14 124.94 -127.06
CA VAL A 404 128.26 124.09 -127.87
C VAL A 404 128.91 122.73 -128.18
N LYS A 405 130.22 122.67 -128.44
CA LYS A 405 130.93 121.39 -128.63
C LYS A 405 131.07 120.57 -127.35
N LEU A 406 131.26 121.20 -126.18
CA LEU A 406 131.22 120.49 -124.91
C LEU A 406 129.82 119.98 -124.57
N GLU A 407 128.79 120.70 -124.99
CA GLU A 407 127.38 120.34 -124.78
C GLU A 407 126.94 119.22 -125.74
N GLU A 408 127.32 119.27 -127.02
CA GLU A 408 127.22 118.13 -127.96
C GLU A 408 128.02 116.91 -127.45
N ILE A 409 129.22 117.11 -126.90
CA ILE A 409 129.99 116.02 -126.28
C ILE A 409 129.26 115.47 -125.05
N LEU A 410 128.67 116.30 -124.19
CA LEU A 410 127.94 115.83 -123.01
C LEU A 410 126.62 115.14 -123.36
N GLU A 411 125.87 115.62 -124.36
CA GLU A 411 124.62 114.99 -124.76
C GLU A 411 124.87 113.72 -125.60
N SER A 412 125.89 113.70 -126.47
CA SER A 412 126.35 112.45 -127.08
C SER A 412 126.94 111.48 -126.06
N LYS A 413 127.52 111.94 -124.94
CA LYS A 413 127.87 111.07 -123.79
C LYS A 413 126.63 110.55 -123.06
N LYS A 414 125.55 111.34 -122.90
CA LYS A 414 124.29 110.83 -122.32
C LYS A 414 123.61 109.81 -123.23
N VAL A 415 123.51 110.10 -124.53
CA VAL A 415 122.98 109.17 -125.53
C VAL A 415 123.83 107.91 -125.56
N ALA A 416 125.16 108.01 -125.66
CA ALA A 416 126.05 106.85 -125.58
C ALA A 416 125.99 106.12 -124.22
N VAL A 417 125.65 106.78 -123.10
CA VAL A 417 125.39 106.09 -121.83
C VAL A 417 124.07 105.35 -121.86
N SER A 418 123.01 105.90 -122.46
CA SER A 418 121.72 105.21 -122.67
C SER A 418 121.88 104.03 -123.63
N ASP A 419 122.57 104.23 -124.74
CA ASP A 419 122.88 103.19 -125.72
C ASP A 419 123.75 102.09 -125.08
N LEU A 420 124.75 102.44 -124.27
CA LEU A 420 125.53 101.46 -123.49
C LEU A 420 124.70 100.81 -122.37
N GLN A 421 123.62 101.43 -121.90
CA GLN A 421 122.68 100.82 -120.95
C GLN A 421 121.84 99.75 -121.67
N ASP A 422 121.29 100.09 -122.84
CA ASP A 422 120.46 99.20 -123.66
C ASP A 422 121.28 98.12 -124.40
N ASP A 423 122.54 98.41 -124.76
CA ASP A 423 123.53 97.43 -125.22
C ASP A 423 123.89 96.49 -124.08
N LEU A 424 124.13 96.98 -122.85
CA LEU A 424 124.42 96.13 -121.70
C LEU A 424 123.22 95.24 -121.32
N ASP A 425 121.98 95.74 -121.41
CA ASP A 425 120.79 94.92 -121.18
C ASP A 425 120.48 93.97 -122.35
N ARG A 426 120.83 94.31 -123.60
CA ARG A 426 120.80 93.37 -124.75
C ARG A 426 121.88 92.29 -124.62
N GLU A 427 123.13 92.64 -124.38
CA GLU A 427 124.20 91.69 -124.08
C GLU A 427 123.84 90.84 -122.85
N SER A 428 123.15 91.39 -121.84
CA SER A 428 122.70 90.60 -120.69
C SER A 428 121.63 89.58 -121.06
N GLN A 429 120.66 89.94 -121.91
CA GLN A 429 119.64 89.03 -122.42
C GLN A 429 120.23 87.98 -123.36
N GLU A 430 121.11 88.37 -124.29
CA GLU A 430 121.83 87.45 -125.17
C GLU A 430 122.76 86.52 -124.39
N TYR A 431 123.45 87.01 -123.36
CA TYR A 431 124.25 86.21 -122.45
C TYR A 431 123.37 85.17 -121.74
N GLU A 432 122.23 85.55 -121.17
CA GLU A 432 121.32 84.58 -120.53
C GLU A 432 120.72 83.56 -121.54
N GLU A 433 120.46 83.95 -122.79
CA GLU A 433 120.08 83.05 -123.89
C GLU A 433 121.22 82.11 -124.31
N GLN A 434 122.46 82.60 -124.41
CA GLN A 434 123.65 81.80 -124.69
C GLN A 434 123.99 80.87 -123.53
N LEU A 435 123.80 81.29 -122.27
CA LEU A 435 123.84 80.42 -121.08
C LEU A 435 122.85 79.27 -121.21
N ARG A 436 121.63 79.56 -121.66
CA ARG A 436 120.57 78.56 -121.87
C ARG A 436 120.99 77.55 -122.94
N LYS A 437 121.52 78.01 -124.07
CA LYS A 437 122.07 77.20 -125.17
C LYS A 437 123.32 76.40 -124.75
N ALA A 438 124.21 76.97 -123.94
CA ALA A 438 125.45 76.34 -123.49
C ALA A 438 125.22 75.26 -122.41
N LYS A 439 124.36 75.54 -121.41
CA LYS A 439 123.93 74.54 -120.40
C LYS A 439 123.28 73.33 -121.09
N LEU A 440 122.48 73.57 -122.13
CA LEU A 440 121.87 72.50 -122.94
C LEU A 440 122.93 71.65 -123.66
N ARG A 441 123.97 72.26 -124.24
CA ARG A 441 125.08 71.53 -124.89
C ARG A 441 125.95 70.75 -123.91
N MET A 442 126.36 71.32 -122.78
CA MET A 442 127.24 70.63 -121.82
C MET A 442 126.57 69.37 -121.24
N LYS A 443 125.25 69.42 -120.98
CA LYS A 443 124.48 68.25 -120.53
C LYS A 443 124.47 67.11 -121.56
N ASN A 444 124.33 67.45 -122.85
CA ASN A 444 124.23 66.45 -123.92
C ASN A 444 125.54 65.67 -124.18
N ILE A 445 126.68 66.14 -123.68
CA ILE A 445 127.99 65.47 -123.81
C ILE A 445 128.32 64.62 -122.56
N GLY A 446 127.42 64.58 -121.57
CA GLY A 446 127.57 63.72 -120.38
C GLY A 446 128.60 64.19 -119.35
N VAL A 447 129.22 65.36 -119.56
CA VAL A 447 130.12 65.98 -118.56
C VAL A 447 129.29 66.32 -117.31
N PRO A 448 129.63 65.80 -116.11
CA PRO A 448 128.81 65.94 -114.91
C PRO A 448 128.38 67.40 -114.62
N THR A 449 127.08 67.63 -114.66
CA THR A 449 126.50 68.98 -114.66
C THR A 449 126.18 69.47 -113.25
N TYR A 450 127.13 70.12 -112.57
CA TYR A 450 126.78 71.18 -111.61
C TYR A 450 127.66 72.41 -111.84
N GLN A 451 126.99 73.51 -112.18
CA GLN A 451 127.40 74.31 -113.33
C GLN A 451 126.71 75.68 -113.36
N PRO A 452 127.26 76.66 -114.09
CA PRO A 452 128.68 76.97 -114.33
C PRO A 452 129.07 78.24 -113.53
N PRO A 453 130.29 78.81 -113.67
CA PRO A 453 130.55 80.18 -113.20
C PRO A 453 129.73 81.26 -113.93
N LEU A 454 129.01 80.87 -114.98
CA LEU A 454 128.03 81.66 -115.72
C LEU A 454 126.77 81.95 -114.89
N ARG A 455 126.75 83.11 -114.23
CA ARG A 455 125.69 83.57 -113.31
C ARG A 455 124.75 84.58 -114.00
N PRO A 456 123.43 84.58 -113.72
CA PRO A 456 122.51 85.63 -114.15
C PRO A 456 123.00 87.03 -113.74
N ILE A 457 122.97 87.99 -114.66
CA ILE A 457 123.75 89.24 -114.52
C ILE A 457 123.21 90.16 -113.41
N ARG A 458 121.91 90.04 -113.07
CA ARG A 458 121.29 90.72 -111.91
C ARG A 458 122.01 90.47 -110.57
N TYR A 459 122.77 89.39 -110.42
CA TYR A 459 123.57 89.11 -109.21
C TYR A 459 124.97 89.75 -109.18
N MET A 460 125.44 90.36 -110.27
CA MET A 460 126.75 91.02 -110.34
C MET A 460 126.70 92.46 -109.83
N LEU A 461 125.65 93.21 -110.21
CA LEU A 461 125.57 94.66 -110.00
C LEU A 461 125.49 95.07 -108.52
N THR A 462 124.84 94.26 -107.67
CA THR A 462 124.68 94.56 -106.24
C THR A 462 126.01 94.56 -105.46
N LYS A 463 127.07 93.92 -105.96
CA LYS A 463 128.35 93.82 -105.25
C LYS A 463 129.17 95.11 -105.21
N LYS A 464 128.97 96.07 -106.12
CA LYS A 464 129.76 97.34 -106.09
C LYS A 464 129.32 98.29 -104.97
N ASN A 465 128.03 98.32 -104.61
CA ASN A 465 127.56 99.18 -103.50
C ASN A 465 128.11 98.71 -102.15
N HIS A 466 128.13 97.40 -101.89
CA HIS A 466 128.77 96.89 -100.68
C HIS A 466 130.28 96.98 -100.68
N ARG A 467 130.98 97.11 -101.83
CA ARG A 467 132.42 97.41 -101.79
C ARG A 467 132.77 98.85 -101.43
N LYS A 468 131.88 99.83 -101.66
CA LYS A 468 132.02 101.13 -100.98
C LYS A 468 131.82 101.01 -99.47
N GLN A 469 130.89 100.19 -99.00
CA GLN A 469 130.69 99.99 -97.55
C GLN A 469 131.79 99.13 -96.89
N GLU A 470 132.37 98.15 -97.60
CA GLU A 470 133.58 97.43 -97.14
C GLU A 470 134.79 98.37 -97.11
N GLU A 471 134.97 99.26 -98.10
CA GLU A 471 136.03 100.27 -98.07
C GLU A 471 135.78 101.34 -97.00
N GLU A 472 134.54 101.77 -96.73
CA GLU A 472 134.25 102.71 -95.64
C GLU A 472 134.49 102.07 -94.26
N ILE A 473 134.13 100.81 -94.04
CA ILE A 473 134.46 100.09 -92.80
C ILE A 473 135.99 99.88 -92.69
N SER A 474 136.68 99.60 -93.79
CA SER A 474 138.15 99.50 -93.86
C SER A 474 138.85 100.84 -93.58
N VAL A 475 138.33 101.96 -94.10
CA VAL A 475 138.85 103.31 -93.88
C VAL A 475 138.55 103.81 -92.46
N VAL A 476 137.40 103.45 -91.87
CA VAL A 476 137.10 103.70 -90.45
C VAL A 476 138.07 102.93 -89.54
N GLN A 477 138.53 101.74 -89.94
CA GLN A 477 139.64 101.08 -89.24
C GLN A 477 141.00 101.75 -89.52
N LYS A 478 141.31 102.14 -90.76
CA LYS A 478 142.55 102.87 -91.09
C LYS A 478 142.66 104.24 -90.42
N ARG A 479 141.56 104.88 -90.01
CA ARG A 479 141.55 106.09 -89.16
C ARG A 479 141.62 105.83 -87.64
N LYS A 480 141.48 104.58 -87.18
CA LYS A 480 141.62 104.21 -85.75
C LYS A 480 142.89 103.41 -85.42
N LYS A 481 143.73 103.10 -86.41
CA LYS A 481 145.07 102.50 -86.23
C LYS A 481 146.18 103.13 -87.08
N SER A 482 146.11 104.45 -87.29
CA SER A 482 147.30 105.32 -87.26
C SER A 482 147.39 106.17 -85.98
N THR A 483 146.36 106.09 -85.14
CA THR A 483 146.43 106.40 -83.70
C THR A 483 146.97 105.23 -82.88
N GLN A 484 147.73 104.33 -83.52
CA GLN A 484 148.95 103.79 -82.91
C GLN A 484 149.99 103.45 -83.99
N SER A 485 150.77 104.49 -84.33
CA SER A 485 151.90 104.54 -85.27
C SER A 485 151.57 104.47 -86.77
#